data_AF-A0A919GAD7-F1
#
_entry.id   AF-A0A919GAD7-F1
#
_cell.length_a   1.000
_cell.length_b   1.000
_cell.length_c   1.000
_cell.angle_alpha   90.00
_cell.angle_beta   90.00
_cell.angle_gamma   90.00
#
_symmetry.space_group_name_H-M   'P 1'
#
loop_
_entity.id
_entity.type
_entity.pdbx_description
1 polymer ?
#
loop_
_entity_poly.entity_id
_entity_poly.type
_entity_poly.pdbx_seq_one_letter_code
_entity_poly.pdbx_strand_id
1 'polypeptide(L)'
;MKHRGRHRRRRRGRALRASLAGTALALTAAATLISTSQATGSGTPGALSSIGSSSQLREFQLRESLVDETALDALTSEMGGGVGVDEVLGSANHTMRTEADCYDTEKAALPVEPAVARAYCWESGDAVNDNWLPQSVTTSRDNRVIVSGWTHTARTGGADDEGLARVAFVDASDPANLTYRWTLLVVPKADGDGFEAVRSGLGGMAWYEDKLIVTARSPESTGRQDDSLYVFDLRRFLRADVTGSDVIGKVGDGWSAHHYRYVLPAVASYSPSSGGGCDARDNDGVPCFGSLSLDRTSTPPSVVANEWFRPSSEEPARVWRYALDITPERVGLLTASGARADVDAVQAYETGAAGVQGVLSHKGDWYVGQAGRDREVRGTLWRQDEDGARAAKCAGDVAGSKAYACWGRHTASLSYSPVTGEVWTLTDPIPARVLYAVRLSKVDSALG
;
A
#
# COMPACT_ATOMS: atom_id res chain seq x y z
N MET A 1 53.41 -15.34 -61.09
CA MET A 1 52.50 -14.20 -60.77
C MET A 1 52.40 -14.13 -59.24
N LYS A 2 53.40 -13.48 -58.61
CA LYS A 2 53.31 -12.19 -57.87
C LYS A 2 52.28 -12.25 -56.72
N HIS A 3 52.54 -12.80 -55.52
CA HIS A 3 53.68 -12.79 -54.58
C HIS A 3 53.68 -11.57 -53.63
N ARG A 4 53.84 -11.88 -52.33
CA ARG A 4 54.41 -11.08 -51.20
C ARG A 4 53.38 -10.63 -50.13
N GLY A 5 53.64 -10.75 -48.84
CA GLY A 5 54.87 -11.18 -48.18
C GLY A 5 54.74 -11.24 -46.65
N ARG A 6 55.44 -12.23 -46.10
CA ARG A 6 55.59 -12.64 -44.71
C ARG A 6 56.60 -11.74 -43.93
N HIS A 7 56.47 -11.78 -42.60
CA HIS A 7 57.54 -11.74 -41.57
C HIS A 7 58.34 -10.47 -41.26
N ARG A 8 58.38 -10.12 -39.96
CA ARG A 8 59.54 -10.19 -39.00
C ARG A 8 59.13 -9.40 -37.74
N ARG A 9 59.02 -9.94 -36.52
CA ARG A 9 59.97 -10.56 -35.56
C ARG A 9 61.17 -9.67 -35.17
N ARG A 10 61.33 -9.55 -33.83
CA ARG A 10 62.53 -9.19 -33.00
C ARG A 10 62.65 -7.68 -32.67
N ARG A 11 63.11 -7.23 -31.49
CA ARG A 11 63.70 -7.86 -30.28
C ARG A 11 63.89 -6.73 -29.22
N ARG A 12 63.77 -7.11 -27.93
CA ARG A 12 64.66 -6.83 -26.76
C ARG A 12 65.01 -5.39 -26.31
N GLY A 13 64.98 -5.24 -24.97
CA GLY A 13 65.89 -4.40 -24.17
C GLY A 13 65.19 -3.81 -22.94
N ARG A 14 65.21 -4.47 -21.76
CA ARG A 14 66.11 -4.19 -20.61
C ARG A 14 66.11 -2.70 -20.20
N ALA A 15 65.38 -2.32 -19.15
CA ALA A 15 65.76 -2.34 -17.72
C ALA A 15 66.74 -1.22 -17.33
N LEU A 16 66.28 -0.30 -16.47
CA LEU A 16 67.12 0.35 -15.46
C LEU A 16 66.25 0.97 -14.35
N ARG A 17 66.60 0.58 -13.12
CA ARG A 17 66.13 1.12 -11.85
C ARG A 17 66.80 2.47 -11.60
N ALA A 18 66.10 3.40 -10.96
CA ALA A 18 66.72 4.35 -10.05
C ALA A 18 65.75 4.72 -8.93
N SER A 19 66.18 4.41 -7.72
CA SER A 19 65.63 4.75 -6.42
C SER A 19 65.83 6.22 -6.07
N LEU A 20 64.82 6.86 -5.48
CA LEU A 20 65.01 8.02 -4.60
C LEU A 20 64.20 7.80 -3.33
N ALA A 21 64.90 7.98 -2.21
CA ALA A 21 64.43 7.77 -0.86
C ALA A 21 63.96 9.09 -0.24
N GLY A 22 62.88 9.01 0.54
CA GLY A 22 62.85 9.61 1.89
C GLY A 22 62.11 10.93 2.09
N THR A 23 61.30 10.93 3.16
CA THR A 23 60.69 12.06 3.92
C THR A 23 59.41 12.66 3.33
N ALA A 24 58.30 12.89 4.05
CA ALA A 24 57.96 12.67 5.45
C ALA A 24 56.42 12.60 5.64
N LEU A 25 56.06 11.98 6.76
CA LEU A 25 54.78 11.95 7.48
C LEU A 25 53.78 13.10 7.22
N ALA A 26 52.57 12.73 6.79
CA ALA A 26 51.30 13.27 7.27
C ALA A 26 50.15 12.36 6.78
N LEU A 27 49.97 11.19 7.40
CA LEU A 27 48.75 10.41 7.26
C LEU A 27 47.71 10.99 8.23
N THR A 28 46.95 11.97 7.76
CA THR A 28 45.62 12.24 8.31
C THR A 28 44.77 11.00 8.06
N ALA A 29 44.55 10.23 9.12
CA ALA A 29 43.55 9.18 9.16
C ALA A 29 42.16 9.82 9.06
N ALA A 30 41.73 10.15 7.84
CA ALA A 30 40.31 10.22 7.54
C ALA A 30 39.83 8.77 7.52
N ALA A 31 39.33 8.31 8.67
CA ALA A 31 38.50 7.12 8.73
C ALA A 31 37.22 7.45 7.95
N THR A 32 37.26 7.22 6.64
CA THR A 32 36.04 6.97 5.88
C THR A 32 35.44 5.72 6.49
N LEU A 33 34.46 5.93 7.38
CA LEU A 33 33.46 4.92 7.69
C LEU A 33 32.70 4.68 6.40
N ILE A 34 33.30 3.89 5.51
CA ILE A 34 32.56 3.12 4.53
C ILE A 34 31.79 2.15 5.41
N SER A 35 30.53 2.49 5.73
CA SER A 35 29.53 1.50 6.09
C SER A 35 29.47 0.55 4.90
N THR A 36 30.36 -0.43 4.93
CA THR A 36 30.14 -1.68 4.24
C THR A 36 28.92 -2.23 4.95
N SER A 37 27.75 -1.99 4.35
CA SER A 37 26.55 -2.75 4.62
C SER A 37 26.97 -4.20 4.46
N GLN A 38 27.32 -4.84 5.57
CA GLN A 38 27.41 -6.27 5.60
C GLN A 38 25.98 -6.72 5.37
N ALA A 39 25.68 -7.06 4.11
CA ALA A 39 24.70 -8.06 3.81
C ALA A 39 25.19 -9.32 4.53
N THR A 40 24.90 -9.42 5.82
CA THR A 40 25.02 -10.65 6.56
C THR A 40 24.16 -11.64 5.79
N GLY A 41 24.79 -12.70 5.27
CA GLY A 41 24.17 -13.73 4.44
C GLY A 41 23.10 -14.57 5.15
N SER A 42 22.27 -13.99 6.02
CA SER A 42 21.18 -14.64 6.75
C SER A 42 19.83 -14.58 6.03
N GLY A 43 19.69 -13.78 4.97
CA GLY A 43 18.43 -13.65 4.23
C GLY A 43 17.30 -12.98 5.02
N THR A 44 17.63 -12.22 6.07
CA THR A 44 16.73 -11.43 6.93
C THR A 44 16.97 -9.93 6.74
N PRO A 45 15.95 -9.05 6.85
CA PRO A 45 16.10 -7.61 6.63
C PRO A 45 16.82 -6.85 7.75
N GLY A 46 17.03 -7.46 8.92
CA GLY A 46 17.70 -6.82 10.05
C GLY A 46 16.80 -5.88 10.84
N ALA A 47 17.40 -5.14 11.79
CA ALA A 47 16.70 -4.14 12.60
C ALA A 47 16.25 -2.93 11.76
N LEU A 48 15.22 -2.23 12.25
CA LEU A 48 14.81 -0.94 11.71
C LEU A 48 15.84 0.13 12.02
N SER A 49 16.18 0.97 11.03
CA SER A 49 17.08 2.10 11.20
C SER A 49 16.27 3.39 11.29
N SER A 50 16.37 4.11 12.40
CA SER A 50 15.58 5.34 12.64
C SER A 50 15.93 6.46 11.65
N ILE A 51 14.89 7.08 11.09
CA ILE A 51 14.98 8.29 10.28
C ILE A 51 14.54 9.48 11.14
N GLY A 52 15.52 10.22 11.67
CA GLY A 52 15.25 11.31 12.63
C GLY A 52 15.80 12.68 12.23
N SER A 53 16.58 12.80 11.15
CA SER A 53 17.11 14.10 10.74
C SER A 53 16.02 14.97 10.14
N SER A 54 16.01 16.27 10.48
CA SER A 54 15.00 17.20 9.96
C SER A 54 15.02 17.34 8.44
N SER A 55 16.13 17.02 7.77
CA SER A 55 16.19 16.98 6.31
C SER A 55 15.45 15.80 5.72
N GLN A 56 15.64 14.60 6.28
CA GLN A 56 14.95 13.39 5.80
C GLN A 56 13.47 13.43 6.17
N LEU A 57 13.13 13.88 7.38
CA LEU A 57 11.72 13.98 7.81
C LEU A 57 10.88 14.93 6.94
N ARG A 58 11.51 15.92 6.27
CA ARG A 58 10.80 16.81 5.32
C ARG A 58 10.29 16.08 4.08
N GLU A 59 10.89 14.95 3.70
CA GLU A 59 10.42 14.15 2.55
C GLU A 59 9.07 13.50 2.82
N PHE A 60 8.75 13.24 4.10
CA PHE A 60 7.48 12.70 4.55
C PHE A 60 6.45 13.78 4.88
N GLN A 61 6.80 15.07 4.79
CA GLN A 61 5.86 16.11 5.17
C GLN A 61 4.75 16.22 4.11
N LEU A 62 3.48 16.17 4.55
CA LEU A 62 2.33 16.37 3.69
C LEU A 62 1.70 17.74 3.95
N ARG A 63 0.89 18.21 3.00
CA ARG A 63 0.04 19.39 3.14
C ARG A 63 -1.42 18.97 3.03
N GLU A 64 -2.21 19.33 4.02
CA GLU A 64 -3.66 19.13 4.01
C GLU A 64 -4.35 20.14 3.08
N SER A 65 -5.31 19.62 2.31
CA SER A 65 -6.30 20.38 1.57
C SER A 65 -7.68 19.82 1.92
N LEU A 66 -8.51 20.63 2.59
CA LEU A 66 -9.90 20.28 2.87
C LEU A 66 -10.77 20.61 1.65
N VAL A 67 -11.75 19.75 1.37
CA VAL A 67 -12.78 20.07 0.38
C VAL A 67 -13.75 21.09 0.98
N ASP A 68 -14.17 22.06 0.18
CA ASP A 68 -15.13 23.07 0.60
C ASP A 68 -16.46 22.43 1.05
N GLU A 69 -16.89 22.75 2.27
CA GLU A 69 -18.11 22.17 2.86
C GLU A 69 -19.37 22.59 2.10
N THR A 70 -19.40 23.81 1.55
CA THR A 70 -20.56 24.30 0.78
C THR A 70 -20.69 23.52 -0.53
N ALA A 71 -19.57 23.24 -1.21
CA ALA A 71 -19.55 22.41 -2.41
C ALA A 71 -20.00 20.96 -2.12
N LEU A 72 -19.54 20.39 -1.01
CA LEU A 72 -19.97 19.05 -0.56
C LEU A 72 -21.46 18.99 -0.24
N ASP A 73 -21.99 19.99 0.46
CA ASP A 73 -23.40 20.05 0.84
C ASP A 73 -24.29 20.29 -0.37
N ALA A 74 -23.86 21.15 -1.31
CA ALA A 74 -24.54 21.37 -2.58
C ALA A 74 -24.62 20.07 -3.39
N LEU A 75 -23.49 19.38 -3.59
CA LEU A 75 -23.44 18.09 -4.28
C LEU A 75 -24.35 17.06 -3.60
N THR A 76 -24.30 16.99 -2.28
CA THR A 76 -25.13 16.08 -1.49
C THR A 76 -26.62 16.37 -1.70
N SER A 77 -27.01 17.65 -1.69
CA SER A 77 -28.39 18.08 -1.93
C SER A 77 -28.84 17.75 -3.36
N GLU A 78 -28.01 18.01 -4.37
CA GLU A 78 -28.33 17.73 -5.78
C GLU A 78 -28.50 16.25 -6.08
N MET A 79 -27.81 15.38 -5.34
CA MET A 79 -27.93 13.92 -5.46
C MET A 79 -29.00 13.30 -4.55
N GLY A 80 -29.87 14.12 -3.94
CA GLY A 80 -31.00 13.65 -3.14
C GLY A 80 -30.66 13.26 -1.70
N GLY A 81 -29.53 13.74 -1.18
CA GLY A 81 -29.08 13.52 0.20
C GLY A 81 -28.09 12.36 0.36
N GLY A 82 -27.30 12.44 1.44
CA GLY A 82 -26.31 11.43 1.79
C GLY A 82 -26.90 10.22 2.52
N VAL A 83 -26.23 9.08 2.39
CA VAL A 83 -26.53 7.85 3.14
C VAL A 83 -25.31 7.32 3.87
N GLY A 84 -25.56 6.52 4.90
CA GLY A 84 -24.51 5.81 5.63
C GLY A 84 -24.18 4.45 5.03
N VAL A 85 -23.08 3.88 5.52
CA VAL A 85 -22.61 2.54 5.16
C VAL A 85 -23.68 1.45 5.31
N ASP A 86 -24.57 1.55 6.30
CA ASP A 86 -25.63 0.55 6.54
C ASP A 86 -26.56 0.38 5.33
N GLU A 87 -26.87 1.45 4.61
CA GLU A 87 -27.68 1.34 3.38
C GLU A 87 -26.90 0.65 2.27
N VAL A 88 -25.62 0.98 2.12
CA VAL A 88 -24.74 0.36 1.12
C VAL A 88 -24.69 -1.15 1.36
N LEU A 89 -24.50 -1.58 2.61
CA LEU A 89 -24.51 -2.99 3.01
C LEU A 89 -25.87 -3.64 2.79
N GLY A 90 -26.97 -2.99 3.20
CA GLY A 90 -28.33 -3.48 2.98
C GLY A 90 -28.73 -3.60 1.50
N SER A 91 -27.95 -2.98 0.60
CA SER A 91 -28.11 -3.05 -0.85
C SER A 91 -27.13 -4.00 -1.55
N ALA A 92 -26.36 -4.78 -0.79
CA ALA A 92 -25.39 -5.73 -1.32
C ALA A 92 -26.01 -6.63 -2.40
N ASN A 93 -25.27 -6.80 -3.49
CA ASN A 93 -25.74 -7.52 -4.69
C ASN A 93 -24.73 -8.56 -5.17
N HIS A 94 -23.66 -8.79 -4.39
CA HIS A 94 -22.67 -9.83 -4.63
C HIS A 94 -22.47 -10.62 -3.34
N THR A 95 -22.05 -11.88 -3.49
CA THR A 95 -21.74 -12.78 -2.38
C THR A 95 -20.31 -13.29 -2.52
N MET A 96 -19.56 -13.34 -1.41
CA MET A 96 -18.26 -14.02 -1.41
C MET A 96 -18.44 -15.52 -1.24
N ARG A 97 -17.58 -16.28 -1.87
CA ARG A 97 -17.45 -17.73 -1.68
C ARG A 97 -16.71 -18.02 -0.39
N THR A 98 -17.12 -19.08 0.30
CA THR A 98 -16.40 -19.59 1.47
C THR A 98 -15.07 -20.25 1.07
N GLU A 99 -14.18 -20.51 2.03
CA GLU A 99 -12.94 -21.26 1.78
C GLU A 99 -13.17 -22.60 1.07
N ALA A 100 -14.25 -23.31 1.41
CA ALA A 100 -14.57 -24.60 0.79
C ALA A 100 -14.78 -24.46 -0.73
N ASP A 101 -15.41 -23.36 -1.13
CA ASP A 101 -15.79 -23.05 -2.52
C ASP A 101 -14.72 -22.24 -3.27
N CYS A 102 -13.58 -21.95 -2.63
CA CYS A 102 -12.41 -21.38 -3.29
C CYS A 102 -11.82 -22.32 -4.34
N TYR A 103 -11.35 -21.77 -5.45
CA TYR A 103 -10.58 -22.48 -6.48
C TYR A 103 -9.25 -22.94 -5.90
N ASP A 104 -8.68 -24.00 -6.47
CA ASP A 104 -7.40 -24.55 -6.00
C ASP A 104 -6.26 -23.54 -6.08
N THR A 105 -6.28 -22.65 -7.07
CA THR A 105 -5.31 -21.57 -7.25
C THR A 105 -5.42 -20.50 -6.16
N GLU A 106 -6.63 -20.23 -5.66
CA GLU A 106 -6.87 -19.31 -4.54
C GLU A 106 -6.38 -19.94 -3.23
N LYS A 107 -6.67 -21.23 -3.00
CA LYS A 107 -6.19 -21.99 -1.83
C LYS A 107 -4.67 -22.09 -1.81
N ALA A 108 -4.04 -22.29 -2.97
CA ALA A 108 -2.59 -22.38 -3.09
C ALA A 108 -1.87 -21.06 -2.74
N ALA A 109 -2.55 -19.91 -2.86
CA ALA A 109 -1.98 -18.61 -2.51
C ALA A 109 -1.96 -18.33 -1.00
N LEU A 110 -2.66 -19.12 -0.19
CA LEU A 110 -2.68 -18.97 1.27
C LEU A 110 -1.29 -19.22 1.90
N PRO A 111 -1.04 -18.63 3.09
CA PRO A 111 0.20 -18.86 3.84
C PRO A 111 0.32 -20.33 4.28
N VAL A 112 1.57 -20.79 4.40
CA VAL A 112 1.90 -22.08 5.01
C VAL A 112 1.93 -21.96 6.53
N GLU A 113 2.58 -20.89 7.04
CA GLU A 113 2.68 -20.61 8.46
C GLU A 113 2.64 -19.07 8.67
N PRO A 114 1.77 -18.56 9.54
CA PRO A 114 0.75 -19.29 10.30
C PRO A 114 -0.46 -19.71 9.45
N ALA A 115 -1.15 -20.75 9.92
CA ALA A 115 -2.42 -21.18 9.33
C ALA A 115 -3.46 -20.05 9.34
N VAL A 116 -4.24 -19.97 8.26
CA VAL A 116 -5.34 -19.02 8.15
C VAL A 116 -6.41 -19.29 9.20
N ALA A 117 -6.96 -18.21 9.76
CA ALA A 117 -8.13 -18.27 10.62
C ALA A 117 -9.42 -18.24 9.79
N ARG A 118 -9.39 -17.52 8.66
CA ARG A 118 -10.52 -17.32 7.74
C ARG A 118 -9.98 -17.09 6.32
N ALA A 119 -10.71 -17.59 5.33
CA ALA A 119 -10.49 -17.28 3.93
C ALA A 119 -11.83 -17.18 3.19
N TYR A 120 -11.92 -16.19 2.31
CA TYR A 120 -13.08 -15.93 1.47
C TYR A 120 -12.59 -15.60 0.06
N CYS A 121 -13.28 -16.11 -0.94
CA CYS A 121 -12.96 -15.85 -2.33
C CYS A 121 -14.04 -14.99 -2.97
N TRP A 122 -13.64 -14.15 -3.92
CA TRP A 122 -14.58 -13.26 -4.60
C TRP A 122 -15.58 -14.05 -5.43
N GLU A 123 -16.74 -13.46 -5.73
CA GLU A 123 -17.69 -14.06 -6.68
C GLU A 123 -16.96 -14.36 -8.01
N SER A 124 -17.36 -15.42 -8.71
CA SER A 124 -16.64 -15.92 -9.89
C SER A 124 -16.31 -14.86 -10.94
N GLY A 125 -17.20 -13.87 -11.15
CA GLY A 125 -16.93 -12.76 -12.07
C GLY A 125 -15.75 -11.88 -11.62
N ASP A 126 -15.74 -11.44 -10.36
CA ASP A 126 -14.68 -10.60 -9.81
C ASP A 126 -13.37 -11.39 -9.55
N ALA A 127 -13.46 -12.69 -9.31
CA ALA A 127 -12.31 -13.56 -9.10
C ALA A 127 -11.40 -13.68 -10.34
N VAL A 128 -11.96 -13.54 -11.54
CA VAL A 128 -11.24 -13.73 -12.82
C VAL A 128 -11.22 -12.48 -13.72
N ASN A 129 -11.79 -11.37 -13.28
CA ASN A 129 -11.81 -10.12 -14.06
C ASN A 129 -10.45 -9.42 -14.03
N ASP A 130 -9.73 -9.44 -15.15
CA ASP A 130 -8.39 -8.86 -15.28
C ASP A 130 -8.35 -7.34 -15.41
N ASN A 131 -9.51 -6.69 -15.57
CA ASN A 131 -9.63 -5.24 -15.57
C ASN A 131 -9.46 -4.63 -14.19
N TRP A 132 -9.79 -5.33 -13.10
CA TRP A 132 -9.73 -4.76 -11.75
C TRP A 132 -8.75 -5.52 -10.87
N LEU A 133 -7.86 -4.82 -10.17
CA LEU A 133 -6.85 -5.41 -9.29
C LEU A 133 -7.15 -5.08 -7.82
N PRO A 134 -7.37 -6.07 -6.93
CA PRO A 134 -7.45 -5.81 -5.50
C PRO A 134 -6.05 -5.51 -4.96
N GLN A 135 -5.92 -4.43 -4.17
CA GLN A 135 -4.61 -4.02 -3.63
C GLN A 135 -4.62 -3.67 -2.15
N SER A 136 -5.79 -3.37 -1.57
CA SER A 136 -5.88 -2.96 -0.17
C SER A 136 -7.08 -3.54 0.57
N VAL A 137 -6.91 -3.69 1.88
CA VAL A 137 -7.97 -4.10 2.80
C VAL A 137 -7.89 -3.31 4.10
N THR A 138 -9.04 -2.91 4.64
CA THR A 138 -9.17 -2.40 6.01
C THR A 138 -10.45 -2.91 6.66
N THR A 139 -10.57 -2.77 7.99
CA THR A 139 -11.72 -3.26 8.76
C THR A 139 -12.31 -2.18 9.64
N SER A 140 -13.63 -2.18 9.81
CA SER A 140 -14.30 -1.35 10.82
C SER A 140 -13.80 -1.73 12.23
N ARG A 141 -13.97 -0.80 13.19
CA ARG A 141 -13.52 -1.01 14.58
C ARG A 141 -14.16 -2.23 15.23
N ASP A 142 -15.42 -2.49 14.93
CA ASP A 142 -16.22 -3.59 15.45
C ASP A 142 -16.12 -4.88 14.60
N ASN A 143 -15.32 -4.85 13.52
CA ASN A 143 -15.13 -5.94 12.57
C ASN A 143 -16.42 -6.43 11.89
N ARG A 144 -17.43 -5.56 11.80
CA ARG A 144 -18.68 -5.84 11.06
C ARG A 144 -18.60 -5.48 9.59
N VAL A 145 -17.63 -4.68 9.19
CA VAL A 145 -17.40 -4.31 7.79
C VAL A 145 -15.95 -4.55 7.43
N ILE A 146 -15.73 -5.24 6.32
CA ILE A 146 -14.43 -5.34 5.67
C ILE A 146 -14.49 -4.52 4.39
N VAL A 147 -13.46 -3.72 4.14
CA VAL A 147 -13.38 -2.80 3.01
C VAL A 147 -12.22 -3.22 2.13
N SER A 148 -12.46 -3.47 0.85
CA SER A 148 -11.43 -3.86 -0.11
C SER A 148 -11.34 -2.87 -1.27
N GLY A 149 -10.14 -2.34 -1.51
CA GLY A 149 -9.86 -1.34 -2.53
C GLY A 149 -9.31 -1.98 -3.80
N TRP A 150 -9.88 -1.59 -4.94
CA TRP A 150 -9.59 -2.14 -6.25
C TRP A 150 -9.33 -1.04 -7.28
N THR A 151 -8.32 -1.24 -8.10
CA THR A 151 -7.93 -0.30 -9.16
C THR A 151 -8.12 -0.92 -10.53
N HIS A 152 -8.70 -0.15 -11.44
CA HIS A 152 -8.84 -0.55 -12.83
C HIS A 152 -7.50 -0.49 -13.56
N THR A 153 -7.15 -1.54 -14.29
CA THR A 153 -5.92 -1.70 -15.05
C THR A 153 -6.22 -1.65 -16.55
N ALA A 154 -5.42 -0.94 -17.33
CA ALA A 154 -5.60 -0.81 -18.79
C ALA A 154 -5.21 -2.09 -19.57
N ARG A 155 -5.25 -3.28 -18.97
CA ARG A 155 -4.79 -4.52 -19.63
C ARG A 155 -5.73 -5.00 -20.73
N THR A 156 -7.03 -4.80 -20.55
CA THR A 156 -8.07 -5.26 -21.49
C THR A 156 -9.18 -4.22 -21.77
N GLY A 157 -9.18 -3.07 -21.08
CA GLY A 157 -10.12 -1.96 -21.28
C GLY A 157 -9.60 -0.80 -22.14
N GLY A 158 -10.49 0.14 -22.48
CA GLY A 158 -10.12 1.42 -23.12
C GLY A 158 -9.28 2.30 -22.17
N ALA A 159 -8.53 3.25 -22.73
CA ALA A 159 -7.68 4.16 -21.95
C ALA A 159 -8.47 5.00 -20.91
N ASP A 160 -9.77 5.17 -21.11
CA ASP A 160 -10.63 6.04 -20.30
C ASP A 160 -10.94 5.47 -18.90
N ASP A 161 -10.79 4.16 -18.69
CA ASP A 161 -11.04 3.53 -17.39
C ASP A 161 -9.76 3.31 -16.58
N GLU A 162 -8.59 3.60 -17.16
CA GLU A 162 -7.32 3.38 -16.49
C GLU A 162 -7.25 4.13 -15.15
N GLY A 163 -6.89 3.38 -14.10
CA GLY A 163 -6.69 3.90 -12.76
C GLY A 163 -7.97 4.12 -11.96
N LEU A 164 -9.18 3.94 -12.50
CA LEU A 164 -10.42 4.10 -11.73
C LEU A 164 -10.36 3.33 -10.41
N ALA A 165 -10.75 4.00 -9.32
CA ALA A 165 -10.67 3.47 -7.97
C ALA A 165 -12.07 3.13 -7.44
N ARG A 166 -12.28 1.86 -7.07
CA ARG A 166 -13.53 1.37 -6.46
C ARG A 166 -13.25 0.65 -5.16
N VAL A 167 -14.28 0.59 -4.32
CA VAL A 167 -14.21 -0.06 -3.01
C VAL A 167 -15.40 -1.01 -2.85
N ALA A 168 -15.13 -2.25 -2.44
CA ALA A 168 -16.14 -3.17 -1.94
C ALA A 168 -16.34 -2.94 -0.45
N PHE A 169 -17.56 -2.63 -0.06
CA PHE A 169 -18.01 -2.70 1.34
C PHE A 169 -18.63 -4.07 1.56
N VAL A 170 -17.94 -4.91 2.32
CA VAL A 170 -18.31 -6.29 2.64
C VAL A 170 -18.98 -6.31 4.01
N ASP A 171 -20.23 -6.76 4.06
CA ASP A 171 -20.93 -7.04 5.31
C ASP A 171 -20.35 -8.31 5.93
N ALA A 172 -19.67 -8.14 7.07
CA ALA A 172 -19.07 -9.19 7.87
C ALA A 172 -19.83 -9.44 9.19
N SER A 173 -21.06 -8.95 9.29
CA SER A 173 -21.95 -9.23 10.44
C SER A 173 -22.29 -10.72 10.55
N ASP A 174 -22.35 -11.44 9.42
CA ASP A 174 -22.40 -12.90 9.37
C ASP A 174 -21.17 -13.47 8.64
N PRO A 175 -20.14 -13.91 9.39
CA PRO A 175 -18.93 -14.47 8.79
C PRO A 175 -19.14 -15.74 7.96
N ALA A 176 -20.31 -16.39 8.00
CA ALA A 176 -20.61 -17.52 7.14
C ALA A 176 -21.13 -17.09 5.75
N ASN A 177 -21.66 -15.87 5.63
CA ASN A 177 -22.37 -15.38 4.44
C ASN A 177 -21.99 -13.93 4.14
N LEU A 178 -20.73 -13.71 3.71
CA LEU A 178 -20.27 -12.37 3.36
C LEU A 178 -20.92 -11.90 2.05
N THR A 179 -21.56 -10.74 2.10
CA THR A 179 -22.13 -10.06 0.92
C THR A 179 -21.48 -8.70 0.75
N TYR A 180 -21.41 -8.17 -0.47
CA TYR A 180 -20.75 -6.89 -0.71
C TYR A 180 -21.42 -6.03 -1.78
N ARG A 181 -21.10 -4.74 -1.71
CA ARG A 181 -21.52 -3.71 -2.67
C ARG A 181 -20.31 -2.89 -3.12
N TRP A 182 -20.20 -2.69 -4.43
CA TRP A 182 -19.22 -1.78 -5.01
C TRP A 182 -19.65 -0.32 -4.89
N THR A 183 -18.69 0.54 -4.55
CA THR A 183 -18.81 2.00 -4.51
C THR A 183 -17.63 2.62 -5.26
N LEU A 184 -17.89 3.63 -6.09
CA LEU A 184 -16.84 4.37 -6.79
C LEU A 184 -16.30 5.50 -5.90
N LEU A 185 -14.98 5.68 -5.83
CA LEU A 185 -14.38 6.81 -5.14
C LEU A 185 -14.33 8.03 -6.06
N VAL A 186 -14.75 9.19 -5.57
CA VAL A 186 -14.84 10.42 -6.37
C VAL A 186 -14.28 11.64 -5.64
N VAL A 187 -13.87 12.65 -6.39
CA VAL A 187 -13.46 13.96 -5.89
C VAL A 187 -14.49 14.99 -6.34
N PRO A 188 -15.12 15.74 -5.42
CA PRO A 188 -15.97 16.87 -5.79
C PRO A 188 -15.18 17.90 -6.60
N LYS A 189 -15.82 18.48 -7.62
CA LYS A 189 -15.23 19.60 -8.35
C LYS A 189 -15.28 20.86 -7.49
N ALA A 190 -14.27 21.72 -7.62
CA ALA A 190 -14.15 22.95 -6.83
C ALA A 190 -15.27 23.96 -7.11
N ASP A 191 -15.91 23.88 -8.27
CA ASP A 191 -17.07 24.71 -8.65
C ASP A 191 -18.40 24.20 -8.09
N GLY A 192 -18.42 23.01 -7.47
CA GLY A 192 -19.62 22.38 -6.93
C GLY A 192 -20.49 21.68 -7.98
N ASP A 193 -20.16 21.76 -9.27
CA ASP A 193 -21.00 21.26 -10.38
C ASP A 193 -20.79 19.77 -10.69
N GLY A 194 -20.44 18.98 -9.67
CA GLY A 194 -20.34 17.53 -9.75
C GLY A 194 -19.06 16.96 -9.16
N PHE A 195 -18.61 15.86 -9.74
CA PHE A 195 -17.44 15.12 -9.26
C PHE A 195 -16.69 14.45 -10.41
N GLU A 196 -15.47 14.06 -10.13
CA GLU A 196 -14.60 13.27 -11.01
C GLU A 196 -14.18 11.99 -10.30
N ALA A 197 -13.83 10.96 -11.08
CA ALA A 197 -13.35 9.71 -10.50
C ALA A 197 -11.98 9.89 -9.85
N VAL A 198 -11.79 9.25 -8.69
CA VAL A 198 -10.44 9.02 -8.17
C VAL A 198 -9.74 8.03 -9.09
N ARG A 199 -8.54 8.38 -9.52
CA ARG A 199 -7.68 7.54 -10.34
C ARG A 199 -6.37 7.26 -9.63
N SER A 200 -6.25 6.08 -9.00
CA SER A 200 -5.13 5.72 -8.12
C SER A 200 -5.00 4.22 -7.94
N GLY A 201 -3.80 3.76 -7.56
CA GLY A 201 -3.46 2.36 -7.30
C GLY A 201 -4.12 1.74 -6.06
N LEU A 202 -4.74 2.54 -5.18
CA LEU A 202 -5.35 2.08 -3.92
C LEU A 202 -4.50 1.03 -3.18
N GLY A 203 -3.18 1.20 -3.16
CA GLY A 203 -2.25 0.26 -2.53
C GLY A 203 -2.44 0.16 -1.01
N GLY A 204 -3.07 1.16 -0.40
CA GLY A 204 -3.34 1.18 1.03
C GLY A 204 -4.66 1.83 1.43
N MET A 205 -5.27 1.31 2.50
CA MET A 205 -6.43 1.93 3.14
C MET A 205 -6.38 1.81 4.67
N ALA A 206 -6.88 2.81 5.37
CA ALA A 206 -7.04 2.79 6.82
C ALA A 206 -8.41 3.39 7.22
N TRP A 207 -9.22 2.62 7.96
CA TRP A 207 -10.51 3.09 8.50
C TRP A 207 -10.38 3.47 9.98
N TYR A 208 -10.57 4.76 10.29
CA TYR A 208 -10.72 5.26 11.65
C TYR A 208 -12.05 6.00 11.86
N GLU A 209 -12.86 5.56 12.83
CA GLU A 209 -14.19 6.10 13.13
C GLU A 209 -15.12 6.18 11.91
N ASP A 210 -15.36 7.37 11.37
CA ASP A 210 -16.20 7.61 10.20
C ASP A 210 -15.38 7.97 8.94
N LYS A 211 -14.04 7.86 9.02
CA LYS A 211 -13.12 8.19 7.92
C LYS A 211 -12.48 6.95 7.33
N LEU A 212 -12.43 6.92 6.01
CA LEU A 212 -11.60 6.02 5.23
C LEU A 212 -10.49 6.83 4.57
N ILE A 213 -9.24 6.54 4.92
CA ILE A 213 -8.06 7.14 4.31
C ILE A 213 -7.50 6.16 3.30
N VAL A 214 -7.23 6.61 2.08
CA VAL A 214 -6.74 5.76 0.99
C VAL A 214 -5.51 6.39 0.35
N THR A 215 -4.62 5.57 -0.20
CA THR A 215 -3.57 6.07 -1.09
C THR A 215 -4.21 6.64 -2.36
N ALA A 216 -3.66 7.76 -2.81
CA ALA A 216 -4.18 8.53 -3.91
C ALA A 216 -3.03 9.06 -4.76
N ARG A 217 -3.39 9.54 -5.96
CA ARG A 217 -2.53 10.36 -6.78
C ARG A 217 -3.15 11.74 -6.91
N SER A 218 -2.40 12.79 -6.55
CA SER A 218 -2.86 14.16 -6.78
C SER A 218 -2.94 14.43 -8.29
N PRO A 219 -3.95 15.17 -8.79
CA PRO A 219 -4.01 15.62 -10.19
C PRO A 219 -2.78 16.45 -10.59
N GLU A 220 -2.15 17.12 -9.63
CA GLU A 220 -0.94 17.91 -9.82
C GLU A 220 0.33 17.05 -9.84
N SER A 221 0.23 15.77 -9.52
CA SER A 221 1.37 14.85 -9.46
C SER A 221 1.99 14.61 -10.84
N THR A 222 3.26 14.97 -10.95
CA THR A 222 4.11 14.64 -12.10
C THR A 222 4.59 13.19 -12.10
N GLY A 223 4.44 12.49 -10.96
CA GLY A 223 4.79 11.08 -10.79
C GLY A 223 3.74 10.16 -11.42
N ARG A 224 4.03 8.86 -11.49
CA ARG A 224 3.06 7.83 -11.95
C ARG A 224 2.54 6.94 -10.82
N GLN A 225 2.96 7.19 -9.59
CA GLN A 225 2.64 6.40 -8.42
C GLN A 225 1.78 7.21 -7.45
N ASP A 226 1.24 6.54 -6.44
CA ASP A 226 0.51 7.18 -5.36
C ASP A 226 1.50 7.95 -4.47
N ASP A 227 1.35 9.26 -4.40
CA ASP A 227 2.16 10.17 -3.57
C ASP A 227 1.31 10.96 -2.57
N SER A 228 -0.01 10.77 -2.63
CA SER A 228 -0.99 11.54 -1.91
C SER A 228 -1.93 10.61 -1.14
N LEU A 229 -2.72 11.17 -0.23
CA LEU A 229 -3.74 10.44 0.53
C LEU A 229 -5.07 11.17 0.40
N TYR A 230 -6.16 10.45 0.13
CA TYR A 230 -7.51 11.02 0.17
C TYR A 230 -8.28 10.48 1.37
N VAL A 231 -9.12 11.33 1.96
CA VAL A 231 -10.01 10.98 3.06
C VAL A 231 -11.45 11.03 2.59
N PHE A 232 -12.22 10.02 2.95
CA PHE A 232 -13.64 9.90 2.65
C PHE A 232 -14.44 9.81 3.94
N ASP A 233 -15.64 10.41 3.97
CA ASP A 233 -16.56 10.31 5.10
C ASP A 233 -17.62 9.23 4.84
N LEU A 234 -17.58 8.16 5.62
CA LEU A 234 -18.43 6.98 5.50
C LEU A 234 -19.89 7.23 5.91
N ARG A 235 -20.25 8.48 6.22
CA ARG A 235 -21.64 8.93 6.43
C ARG A 235 -22.19 9.67 5.20
N ARG A 236 -21.39 9.86 4.15
CA ARG A 236 -21.70 10.71 2.99
C ARG A 236 -21.66 9.96 1.66
N PHE A 237 -22.15 8.72 1.63
CA PHE A 237 -22.37 8.04 0.34
C PHE A 237 -23.48 8.75 -0.44
N LEU A 238 -23.31 8.92 -1.74
CA LEU A 238 -24.32 9.53 -2.62
C LEU A 238 -24.82 8.51 -3.63
N ARG A 239 -26.09 8.61 -4.03
CA ARG A 239 -26.73 7.67 -4.96
C ARG A 239 -26.64 8.19 -6.40
N ALA A 240 -26.10 7.36 -7.29
CA ALA A 240 -26.24 7.56 -8.73
C ALA A 240 -27.55 6.91 -9.19
N ASP A 241 -28.42 7.67 -9.86
CA ASP A 241 -29.71 7.25 -10.37
C ASP A 241 -29.66 6.79 -11.84
N VAL A 242 -28.60 7.17 -12.57
CA VAL A 242 -28.33 6.71 -13.94
C VAL A 242 -27.31 5.57 -13.92
N THR A 243 -27.77 4.34 -13.72
CA THR A 243 -26.89 3.14 -13.63
C THR A 243 -26.54 2.50 -14.98
N GLY A 244 -27.16 2.97 -16.06
CA GLY A 244 -26.96 2.44 -17.42
C GLY A 244 -25.81 3.08 -18.20
N SER A 245 -25.04 3.98 -17.58
CA SER A 245 -24.00 4.77 -18.25
C SER A 245 -22.62 4.54 -17.64
N ASP A 246 -21.62 4.59 -18.51
CA ASP A 246 -20.18 4.61 -18.22
C ASP A 246 -19.68 6.01 -17.82
N VAL A 247 -20.45 7.07 -18.11
CA VAL A 247 -20.13 8.44 -17.71
C VAL A 247 -20.05 8.55 -16.20
N ILE A 248 -19.15 9.42 -15.72
CA ILE A 248 -18.96 9.74 -14.31
C ILE A 248 -19.33 11.21 -14.11
N GLY A 249 -20.31 11.46 -13.25
CA GLY A 249 -20.88 12.78 -13.01
C GLY A 249 -22.26 12.94 -13.64
N LYS A 250 -22.60 14.17 -14.02
CA LYS A 250 -23.96 14.54 -14.44
C LYS A 250 -24.29 14.01 -15.84
N VAL A 251 -25.46 13.39 -15.98
CA VAL A 251 -26.00 12.86 -17.25
C VAL A 251 -27.46 13.29 -17.39
N GLY A 252 -27.70 14.31 -18.22
CA GLY A 252 -29.01 14.95 -18.29
C GLY A 252 -29.38 15.57 -16.94
N ASP A 253 -30.54 15.19 -16.41
CA ASP A 253 -31.02 15.62 -15.09
C ASP A 253 -30.59 14.69 -13.94
N GLY A 254 -29.88 13.60 -14.25
CA GLY A 254 -29.43 12.61 -13.27
C GLY A 254 -27.91 12.52 -13.14
N TRP A 255 -27.46 11.53 -12.38
CA TRP A 255 -26.06 11.29 -12.02
C TRP A 255 -25.67 9.85 -12.32
N SER A 256 -24.55 9.69 -13.00
CA SER A 256 -23.95 8.40 -13.30
C SER A 256 -22.61 8.25 -12.56
N ALA A 257 -22.31 7.01 -12.22
CA ALA A 257 -21.10 6.63 -11.51
C ALA A 257 -20.47 5.39 -12.15
N HIS A 258 -20.32 5.39 -13.48
CA HIS A 258 -19.75 4.26 -14.22
C HIS A 258 -20.41 2.92 -13.83
N HIS A 259 -21.74 2.83 -14.03
CA HIS A 259 -22.59 1.70 -13.65
C HIS A 259 -22.74 1.39 -12.15
N TYR A 260 -21.99 2.05 -11.27
CA TYR A 260 -22.15 1.90 -9.82
C TYR A 260 -23.37 2.67 -9.31
N ARG A 261 -23.99 2.16 -8.24
CA ARG A 261 -25.14 2.82 -7.58
C ARG A 261 -24.72 3.87 -6.57
N TYR A 262 -23.50 3.77 -6.05
CA TYR A 262 -23.00 4.64 -5.00
C TYR A 262 -21.66 5.24 -5.40
N VAL A 263 -21.50 6.52 -5.10
CA VAL A 263 -20.21 7.21 -5.05
C VAL A 263 -19.90 7.58 -3.60
N LEU A 264 -18.61 7.64 -3.28
CA LEU A 264 -18.11 8.14 -2.01
C LEU A 264 -17.19 9.33 -2.28
N PRO A 265 -17.63 10.56 -1.98
CA PRO A 265 -16.84 11.76 -2.22
C PRO A 265 -15.72 11.96 -1.19
N ALA A 266 -14.55 12.37 -1.66
CA ALA A 266 -13.46 12.81 -0.80
C ALA A 266 -13.85 14.08 -0.04
N VAL A 267 -13.40 14.18 1.21
CA VAL A 267 -13.61 15.33 2.10
C VAL A 267 -12.30 16.06 2.45
N ALA A 268 -11.16 15.39 2.26
CA ALA A 268 -9.84 15.97 2.41
C ALA A 268 -8.82 15.23 1.54
N SER A 269 -7.70 15.88 1.27
CA SER A 269 -6.53 15.28 0.67
C SER A 269 -5.25 15.74 1.37
N TYR A 270 -4.20 14.93 1.23
CA TYR A 270 -2.86 15.24 1.68
C TYR A 270 -1.88 14.98 0.54
N SER A 271 -1.13 15.99 0.14
CA SER A 271 -0.14 15.91 -0.94
C SER A 271 1.26 16.24 -0.42
N PRO A 272 2.34 15.79 -1.07
CA PRO A 272 3.69 16.11 -0.62
C PRO A 272 3.93 17.62 -0.50
N SER A 273 4.42 18.07 0.65
CA SER A 273 4.60 19.50 0.94
C SER A 273 5.63 20.19 0.03
N SER A 274 6.52 19.42 -0.58
CA SER A 274 7.52 19.88 -1.55
C SER A 274 6.92 20.24 -2.91
N GLY A 275 5.67 19.84 -3.19
CA GLY A 275 4.99 20.08 -4.47
C GLY A 275 5.50 19.22 -5.63
N GLY A 276 6.49 18.35 -5.41
CA GLY A 276 6.94 17.34 -6.37
C GLY A 276 6.19 16.02 -6.19
N GLY A 277 6.19 15.17 -7.23
CA GLY A 277 5.75 13.79 -7.11
C GLY A 277 6.81 12.90 -6.45
N CYS A 278 6.39 11.74 -5.95
CA CYS A 278 7.32 10.72 -5.48
C CYS A 278 8.12 10.07 -6.64
N ASP A 279 9.23 9.41 -6.31
CA ASP A 279 9.98 8.55 -7.23
C ASP A 279 10.12 7.15 -6.62
N ALA A 280 9.93 6.11 -7.44
CA ALA A 280 10.01 4.71 -7.03
C ALA A 280 11.22 4.00 -7.67
N ARG A 281 12.28 4.76 -7.96
CA ARG A 281 13.56 4.25 -8.48
C ARG A 281 14.55 3.93 -7.37
N ASP A 282 14.56 4.74 -6.33
CA ASP A 282 15.42 4.68 -5.14
C ASP A 282 14.68 5.29 -3.94
N ASN A 283 15.32 5.31 -2.76
CA ASN A 283 14.74 5.80 -1.52
C ASN A 283 15.28 7.20 -1.09
N ASP A 284 15.81 8.00 -2.02
CA ASP A 284 16.50 9.27 -1.75
C ASP A 284 15.59 10.53 -1.82
N GLY A 285 14.27 10.37 -1.88
CA GLY A 285 13.33 11.48 -2.10
C GLY A 285 11.99 11.32 -1.41
N VAL A 286 10.96 11.98 -1.93
CA VAL A 286 9.58 11.84 -1.44
C VAL A 286 9.14 10.38 -1.65
N PRO A 287 8.72 9.64 -0.60
CA PRO A 287 8.31 8.25 -0.73
C PRO A 287 7.00 8.13 -1.49
N CYS A 288 6.91 7.13 -2.37
CA CYS A 288 5.63 6.70 -2.92
C CYS A 288 4.89 5.86 -1.87
N PHE A 289 3.60 6.12 -1.66
CA PHE A 289 2.78 5.33 -0.75
C PHE A 289 2.55 3.92 -1.33
N GLY A 290 2.92 2.90 -0.56
CA GLY A 290 2.70 1.49 -0.88
C GLY A 290 1.41 0.97 -0.29
N SER A 291 1.40 0.70 1.01
CA SER A 291 0.20 0.31 1.75
C SER A 291 -0.01 1.20 2.95
N LEU A 292 -1.23 1.14 3.49
CA LEU A 292 -1.63 1.82 4.70
C LEU A 292 -2.26 0.81 5.65
N SER A 293 -2.09 1.06 6.93
CA SER A 293 -2.82 0.38 7.99
C SER A 293 -3.03 1.30 9.17
N LEU A 294 -3.70 0.79 10.20
CA LEU A 294 -4.04 1.56 11.38
C LEU A 294 -3.41 0.95 12.63
N ASP A 295 -2.64 1.75 13.35
CA ASP A 295 -2.20 1.44 14.70
C ASP A 295 -3.11 2.14 15.70
N ARG A 296 -3.99 1.37 16.35
CA ARG A 296 -4.86 1.86 17.44
C ARG A 296 -4.19 1.86 18.81
N THR A 297 -2.97 1.31 18.89
CA THR A 297 -2.24 1.13 20.15
C THR A 297 -1.24 2.25 20.41
N SER A 298 -0.89 3.04 19.38
CA SER A 298 -0.20 4.31 19.53
C SER A 298 -1.10 5.37 20.20
N THR A 299 -0.48 6.41 20.76
CA THR A 299 -1.19 7.53 21.41
C THR A 299 -0.65 8.87 20.88
N PRO A 300 -1.43 9.63 20.08
CA PRO A 300 -2.73 9.24 19.52
C PRO A 300 -2.61 8.06 18.54
N PRO A 301 -3.73 7.39 18.18
CA PRO A 301 -3.75 6.42 17.09
C PRO A 301 -3.12 6.99 15.82
N SER A 302 -2.54 6.13 14.98
CA SER A 302 -1.77 6.57 13.81
C SER A 302 -2.04 5.75 12.57
N VAL A 303 -2.01 6.40 11.41
CA VAL A 303 -1.95 5.74 10.12
C VAL A 303 -0.50 5.35 9.84
N VAL A 304 -0.28 4.08 9.55
CA VAL A 304 1.02 3.49 9.28
C VAL A 304 1.15 3.28 7.79
N ALA A 305 2.32 3.59 7.22
CA ALA A 305 2.57 3.53 5.79
C ALA A 305 3.93 2.89 5.47
N ASN A 306 4.05 2.30 4.29
CA ASN A 306 5.32 1.87 3.73
C ASN A 306 5.56 2.48 2.36
N GLU A 307 6.83 2.53 1.99
CA GLU A 307 7.26 2.99 0.69
C GLU A 307 7.02 1.92 -0.36
N TRP A 308 6.48 2.34 -1.50
CA TRP A 308 6.27 1.46 -2.64
C TRP A 308 7.51 1.39 -3.52
N PHE A 309 7.96 0.16 -3.73
CA PHE A 309 8.79 -0.22 -4.87
C PHE A 309 8.13 -1.38 -5.59
N ARG A 310 8.54 -1.63 -6.85
CA ARG A 310 8.14 -2.84 -7.55
C ARG A 310 8.51 -4.08 -6.71
N PRO A 311 7.69 -5.14 -6.69
CA PRO A 311 7.99 -6.35 -5.89
C PRO A 311 9.36 -6.99 -6.17
N SER A 312 9.85 -6.87 -7.41
CA SER A 312 11.16 -7.38 -7.83
C SER A 312 12.33 -6.44 -7.52
N SER A 313 12.08 -5.27 -6.91
CA SER A 313 13.11 -4.32 -6.53
C SER A 313 13.94 -4.88 -5.38
N GLU A 314 15.23 -4.55 -5.37
CA GLU A 314 16.13 -4.83 -4.24
C GLU A 314 16.34 -3.59 -3.34
N GLU A 315 15.70 -2.47 -3.67
CA GLU A 315 15.76 -1.23 -2.88
C GLU A 315 15.18 -1.43 -1.47
N PRO A 316 15.89 -1.00 -0.41
CA PRO A 316 15.36 -0.93 0.94
C PRO A 316 14.14 0.01 0.99
N ALA A 317 13.08 -0.42 1.66
CA ALA A 317 11.89 0.39 1.83
C ALA A 317 11.93 1.21 3.11
N ARG A 318 11.20 2.33 3.14
CA ARG A 318 10.91 3.09 4.36
C ARG A 318 9.53 2.74 4.90
N VAL A 319 9.38 2.78 6.22
CA VAL A 319 8.09 2.65 6.94
C VAL A 319 7.92 3.81 7.90
N TRP A 320 6.73 4.39 7.98
CA TRP A 320 6.49 5.58 8.79
C TRP A 320 5.04 5.65 9.26
N ARG A 321 4.72 6.66 10.08
CA ARG A 321 3.35 6.88 10.56
C ARG A 321 3.02 8.37 10.72
N TYR A 322 1.75 8.70 10.54
CA TYR A 322 1.17 10.01 10.85
C TYR A 322 0.18 9.87 12.00
N ALA A 323 0.20 10.81 12.94
CA ALA A 323 -0.77 10.87 14.02
C ALA A 323 -2.17 11.25 13.48
N LEU A 324 -3.20 10.56 13.96
CA LEU A 324 -4.59 10.95 13.74
C LEU A 324 -4.99 12.03 14.75
N ASP A 325 -5.77 12.99 14.27
CA ASP A 325 -6.44 13.96 15.12
C ASP A 325 -7.62 13.29 15.84
N ILE A 326 -7.73 13.57 17.14
CA ILE A 326 -8.76 13.03 18.03
C ILE A 326 -9.70 14.11 18.56
N THR A 327 -9.53 15.36 18.13
CA THR A 327 -10.46 16.44 18.44
C THR A 327 -11.78 16.20 17.72
N PRO A 328 -12.94 16.50 18.33
CA PRO A 328 -14.26 16.21 17.75
C PRO A 328 -14.45 16.76 16.33
N GLU A 329 -13.88 17.92 16.04
CA GLU A 329 -14.03 18.62 14.75
C GLU A 329 -13.19 18.01 13.63
N ARG A 330 -12.11 17.30 13.98
CA ARG A 330 -11.12 16.77 13.02
C ARG A 330 -10.90 15.26 13.16
N VAL A 331 -11.74 14.58 13.94
CA VAL A 331 -11.60 13.15 14.22
C VAL A 331 -11.44 12.34 12.93
N GLY A 332 -10.39 11.53 12.88
CA GLY A 332 -10.07 10.70 11.71
C GLY A 332 -9.34 11.41 10.57
N LEU A 333 -9.06 12.71 10.68
CA LEU A 333 -8.07 13.40 9.85
C LEU A 333 -6.66 13.19 10.43
N LEU A 334 -5.63 13.49 9.63
CA LEU A 334 -4.25 13.55 10.13
C LEU A 334 -4.07 14.83 10.95
N THR A 335 -3.20 14.77 11.95
CA THR A 335 -2.86 15.94 12.75
C THR A 335 -2.08 16.94 11.89
N ALA A 336 -2.72 18.05 11.55
CA ALA A 336 -2.14 19.15 10.80
C ALA A 336 -1.75 20.30 11.74
N SER A 337 -0.71 21.06 11.39
CA SER A 337 -0.20 22.14 12.21
C SER A 337 0.19 23.37 11.38
N GLY A 338 0.24 24.52 12.05
CA GLY A 338 0.67 25.79 11.45
C GLY A 338 -0.31 26.36 10.42
N ALA A 339 0.04 27.54 9.87
CA ALA A 339 -0.82 28.27 8.95
C ALA A 339 -0.98 27.61 7.56
N ARG A 340 -0.14 26.62 7.25
CA ARG A 340 -0.15 25.89 5.98
C ARG A 340 -0.75 24.48 6.08
N ALA A 341 -1.27 24.12 7.26
CA ALA A 341 -1.81 22.78 7.55
C ALA A 341 -0.80 21.66 7.20
N ASP A 342 0.41 21.79 7.74
CA ASP A 342 1.52 20.87 7.53
C ASP A 342 1.30 19.62 8.42
N VAL A 343 1.41 18.44 7.82
CA VAL A 343 1.30 17.14 8.51
C VAL A 343 2.67 16.48 8.52
N ASP A 344 3.23 16.30 9.71
CA ASP A 344 4.55 15.71 9.90
C ASP A 344 4.45 14.22 10.27
N ALA A 345 5.33 13.40 9.70
CA ALA A 345 5.50 12.02 10.17
C ALA A 345 6.03 12.04 11.60
N VAL A 346 5.35 11.32 12.51
CA VAL A 346 5.73 11.30 13.94
C VAL A 346 6.77 10.23 14.25
N GLN A 347 6.98 9.28 13.33
CA GLN A 347 8.01 8.26 13.39
C GLN A 347 8.26 7.70 12.00
N ALA A 348 9.53 7.49 11.65
CA ALA A 348 9.96 6.92 10.37
C ALA A 348 11.20 6.03 10.56
N TYR A 349 11.27 4.96 9.77
CA TYR A 349 12.34 3.97 9.76
C TYR A 349 12.67 3.54 8.34
N GLU A 350 13.91 3.15 8.11
CA GLU A 350 14.31 2.31 6.98
C GLU A 350 14.28 0.84 7.41
N THR A 351 13.80 -0.04 6.53
CA THR A 351 13.89 -1.49 6.66
C THR A 351 14.76 -2.06 5.53
N GLY A 352 15.62 -3.02 5.85
CA GLY A 352 16.33 -3.80 4.84
C GLY A 352 15.44 -4.76 4.04
N ALA A 353 14.12 -4.77 4.28
CA ALA A 353 13.17 -5.52 3.48
C ALA A 353 12.92 -4.80 2.14
N ALA A 354 13.02 -5.54 1.05
CA ALA A 354 12.74 -5.07 -0.29
C ALA A 354 11.41 -5.65 -0.81
N GLY A 355 10.79 -4.99 -1.78
CA GLY A 355 9.51 -5.45 -2.35
C GLY A 355 8.39 -5.50 -1.30
N VAL A 356 8.34 -4.55 -0.38
CA VAL A 356 7.32 -4.46 0.67
C VAL A 356 5.96 -4.16 0.04
N GLN A 357 4.95 -4.95 0.37
CA GLN A 357 3.58 -4.83 -0.14
C GLN A 357 2.53 -4.66 0.97
N GLY A 358 2.94 -4.68 2.24
CA GLY A 358 2.05 -4.52 3.38
C GLY A 358 2.82 -4.08 4.62
N VAL A 359 2.22 -3.21 5.43
CA VAL A 359 2.77 -2.81 6.73
C VAL A 359 1.69 -2.70 7.80
N LEU A 360 2.03 -3.07 9.03
CA LEU A 360 1.20 -2.89 10.22
C LEU A 360 2.11 -2.50 11.39
N SER A 361 1.66 -1.59 12.25
CA SER A 361 2.25 -1.43 13.58
C SER A 361 1.26 -1.80 14.66
N HIS A 362 1.73 -2.51 15.68
CA HIS A 362 0.93 -2.93 16.82
C HIS A 362 1.83 -3.07 18.04
N LYS A 363 1.52 -2.34 19.12
CA LYS A 363 2.23 -2.38 20.41
C LYS A 363 3.75 -2.14 20.31
N GLY A 364 4.16 -1.28 19.38
CA GLY A 364 5.56 -0.93 19.15
C GLY A 364 6.29 -1.81 18.14
N ASP A 365 5.71 -2.97 17.77
CA ASP A 365 6.24 -3.82 16.72
C ASP A 365 5.79 -3.35 15.33
N TRP A 366 6.61 -3.62 14.32
CA TRP A 366 6.30 -3.38 12.91
C TRP A 366 6.25 -4.71 12.15
N TYR A 367 5.12 -5.00 11.53
CA TYR A 367 4.91 -6.17 10.70
C TYR A 367 5.03 -5.75 9.23
N VAL A 368 6.01 -6.31 8.52
CA VAL A 368 6.37 -5.93 7.15
C VAL A 368 6.15 -7.13 6.23
N GLY A 369 5.16 -7.03 5.35
CA GLY A 369 4.85 -8.01 4.32
C GLY A 369 5.77 -7.84 3.12
N GLN A 370 6.77 -8.70 3.01
CA GLN A 370 7.70 -8.75 1.89
C GLN A 370 7.18 -9.72 0.81
N ALA A 371 7.15 -9.27 -0.44
CA ALA A 371 6.80 -10.12 -1.57
C ALA A 371 7.84 -11.23 -1.81
N GLY A 372 7.39 -12.35 -2.39
CA GLY A 372 8.29 -13.34 -2.95
C GLY A 372 9.12 -12.75 -4.10
N ARG A 373 10.32 -13.29 -4.31
CA ARG A 373 11.23 -12.83 -5.39
C ARG A 373 10.66 -13.02 -6.79
N ASP A 374 9.70 -13.93 -6.93
CA ASP A 374 9.06 -14.33 -8.16
C ASP A 374 7.58 -14.60 -7.85
N ARG A 375 6.74 -14.62 -8.89
CA ARG A 375 5.29 -14.84 -8.75
C ARG A 375 4.93 -16.15 -8.05
N GLU A 376 5.68 -17.22 -8.28
CA GLU A 376 5.38 -18.53 -7.70
C GLU A 376 5.85 -18.68 -6.24
N VAL A 377 6.62 -17.72 -5.73
CA VAL A 377 7.24 -17.82 -4.42
C VAL A 377 6.39 -17.10 -3.38
N ARG A 378 6.16 -17.78 -2.26
CA ARG A 378 5.50 -17.19 -1.09
C ARG A 378 6.30 -16.03 -0.51
N GLY A 379 5.58 -15.06 0.03
CA GLY A 379 6.18 -13.91 0.70
C GLY A 379 6.75 -14.26 2.08
N THR A 380 7.17 -13.23 2.79
CA THR A 380 7.56 -13.32 4.19
C THR A 380 6.89 -12.20 4.98
N LEU A 381 6.30 -12.54 6.13
CA LEU A 381 5.80 -11.55 7.08
C LEU A 381 6.86 -11.40 8.18
N TRP A 382 7.60 -10.31 8.13
CA TRP A 382 8.59 -9.98 9.15
C TRP A 382 7.92 -9.24 10.30
N ARG A 383 8.25 -9.61 11.53
CA ARG A 383 8.12 -8.72 12.68
C ARG A 383 9.48 -8.06 12.90
N GLN A 384 9.52 -6.73 12.89
CA GLN A 384 10.71 -5.91 13.05
C GLN A 384 10.53 -4.88 14.15
N ASP A 385 11.65 -4.56 14.77
CA ASP A 385 11.86 -3.46 15.71
C ASP A 385 13.29 -2.93 15.53
N GLU A 386 13.76 -2.06 16.41
CA GLU A 386 15.14 -1.55 16.40
C GLU A 386 16.18 -2.58 16.86
N ASP A 387 15.76 -3.74 17.39
CA ASP A 387 16.64 -4.81 17.84
C ASP A 387 16.86 -5.89 16.75
N GLY A 388 15.90 -6.09 15.85
CA GLY A 388 16.07 -7.04 14.75
C GLY A 388 14.81 -7.35 13.93
N ALA A 389 14.88 -8.47 13.20
CA ALA A 389 13.80 -9.02 12.40
C ALA A 389 13.61 -10.50 12.67
N ARG A 390 12.35 -10.94 12.78
CA ARG A 390 11.96 -12.34 12.94
C ARG A 390 10.81 -12.68 11.99
N ALA A 391 10.75 -13.92 11.53
CA ALA A 391 9.64 -14.43 10.72
C ALA A 391 9.47 -15.92 10.97
N ALA A 392 8.26 -16.41 10.67
CA ALA A 392 7.96 -17.83 10.71
C ALA A 392 8.89 -18.65 9.80
N LYS A 393 9.17 -19.90 10.19
CA LYS A 393 9.93 -20.84 9.38
C LYS A 393 9.06 -22.02 8.94
N CYS A 394 9.17 -22.41 7.68
CA CYS A 394 8.44 -23.52 7.08
C CYS A 394 9.30 -24.23 6.02
N ALA A 395 8.97 -25.49 5.73
CA ALA A 395 9.51 -26.19 4.57
C ALA A 395 8.82 -25.61 3.33
N GLY A 396 9.49 -24.68 2.62
CA GLY A 396 8.91 -24.02 1.46
C GLY A 396 8.73 -24.96 0.25
N ASP A 397 7.93 -24.51 -0.72
CA ASP A 397 7.52 -25.27 -1.92
C ASP A 397 8.66 -25.61 -2.90
N VAL A 398 9.88 -25.08 -2.69
CA VAL A 398 11.01 -25.29 -3.58
C VAL A 398 12.16 -25.92 -2.81
N ALA A 399 12.74 -26.99 -3.36
CA ALA A 399 13.97 -27.59 -2.87
C ALA A 399 15.09 -26.53 -2.87
N GLY A 400 15.47 -26.05 -1.68
CA GLY A 400 16.44 -24.95 -1.49
C GLY A 400 15.84 -23.57 -1.14
N SER A 401 14.53 -23.47 -0.92
CA SER A 401 13.86 -22.22 -0.53
C SER A 401 14.33 -21.72 0.85
N LYS A 402 14.46 -20.39 0.95
CA LYS A 402 14.71 -19.69 2.21
C LYS A 402 13.61 -20.10 3.20
N ALA A 403 14.00 -20.55 4.39
CA ALA A 403 13.07 -21.08 5.40
C ALA A 403 11.91 -20.14 5.78
N TYR A 404 11.96 -18.85 5.41
CA TYR A 404 11.00 -17.81 5.78
C TYR A 404 9.88 -17.54 4.75
N ALA A 405 9.85 -18.23 3.60
CA ALA A 405 8.85 -18.05 2.55
C ALA A 405 7.51 -18.71 2.90
N CYS A 406 6.90 -18.28 4.02
CA CYS A 406 5.72 -18.89 4.62
C CYS A 406 4.46 -18.07 4.46
N TRP A 407 4.59 -16.77 4.17
CA TRP A 407 3.46 -15.88 4.00
C TRP A 407 2.76 -16.12 2.66
N GLY A 408 1.52 -15.67 2.49
CA GLY A 408 0.77 -15.90 1.25
C GLY A 408 1.53 -15.44 0.00
N ARG A 409 1.20 -16.02 -1.14
CA ARG A 409 1.70 -15.54 -2.43
C ARG A 409 0.97 -14.25 -2.79
N HIS A 410 1.69 -13.27 -3.36
CA HIS A 410 1.09 -12.06 -3.91
C HIS A 410 0.23 -11.25 -2.95
N THR A 411 0.57 -11.29 -1.67
CA THR A 411 -0.19 -10.60 -0.63
C THR A 411 0.06 -9.11 -0.68
N ALA A 412 -0.99 -8.33 -0.62
CA ALA A 412 -0.95 -6.89 -0.49
C ALA A 412 -1.73 -6.43 0.73
N SER A 413 -1.28 -5.33 1.33
CA SER A 413 -1.89 -4.68 2.49
C SER A 413 -1.92 -5.54 3.76
N LEU A 414 -1.99 -4.90 4.91
CA LEU A 414 -2.25 -5.52 6.20
C LEU A 414 -3.24 -4.65 6.97
N SER A 415 -4.27 -5.23 7.59
CA SER A 415 -5.18 -4.51 8.48
C SER A 415 -5.46 -5.32 9.73
N TYR A 416 -5.32 -4.71 10.90
CA TYR A 416 -5.55 -5.37 12.16
C TYR A 416 -6.94 -5.10 12.72
N SER A 417 -7.66 -6.17 13.05
CA SER A 417 -8.92 -6.11 13.77
C SER A 417 -8.71 -6.30 15.27
N PRO A 418 -8.96 -5.29 16.11
CA PRO A 418 -8.80 -5.43 17.57
C PRO A 418 -9.85 -6.35 18.20
N VAL A 419 -10.99 -6.56 17.54
CA VAL A 419 -12.09 -7.40 18.05
C VAL A 419 -11.76 -8.88 17.90
N THR A 420 -11.24 -9.29 16.75
CA THR A 420 -10.93 -10.70 16.47
C THR A 420 -9.46 -11.05 16.72
N GLY A 421 -8.59 -10.05 16.84
CA GLY A 421 -7.14 -10.24 16.91
C GLY A 421 -6.55 -10.76 15.61
N GLU A 422 -7.25 -10.55 14.49
CA GLU A 422 -6.86 -11.03 13.16
C GLU A 422 -6.19 -9.93 12.34
N VAL A 423 -5.19 -10.31 11.56
CA VAL A 423 -4.58 -9.49 10.50
C VAL A 423 -5.18 -9.93 9.17
N TRP A 424 -5.94 -9.03 8.57
CA TRP A 424 -6.55 -9.19 7.26
C TRP A 424 -5.59 -8.74 6.16
N THR A 425 -5.59 -9.47 5.05
CA THR A 425 -4.83 -9.19 3.84
C THR A 425 -5.55 -9.81 2.64
N LEU A 426 -5.11 -9.49 1.44
CA LEU A 426 -5.66 -10.04 0.21
C LEU A 426 -4.56 -10.38 -0.78
N THR A 427 -4.90 -11.14 -1.81
CA THR A 427 -4.01 -11.45 -2.93
C THR A 427 -4.50 -10.83 -4.23
N ASP A 428 -3.54 -10.39 -5.06
CA ASP A 428 -3.83 -9.62 -6.27
C ASP A 428 -4.08 -10.42 -7.59
N PRO A 429 -3.45 -11.58 -7.85
CA PRO A 429 -3.39 -12.07 -9.22
C PRO A 429 -4.54 -12.98 -9.54
N ILE A 430 -4.91 -13.01 -10.80
CA ILE A 430 -5.81 -14.04 -11.34
C ILE A 430 -4.97 -15.28 -11.64
N PRO A 431 -5.49 -16.49 -11.35
CA PRO A 431 -6.80 -16.81 -10.76
C PRO A 431 -6.73 -17.09 -9.25
N ALA A 432 -5.93 -16.32 -8.51
CA ALA A 432 -5.54 -16.61 -7.14
C ALA A 432 -5.97 -15.53 -6.13
N ARG A 433 -7.12 -14.87 -6.37
CA ARG A 433 -7.65 -13.78 -5.53
C ARG A 433 -8.41 -14.31 -4.32
N VAL A 434 -7.87 -14.06 -3.14
CA VAL A 434 -8.45 -14.47 -1.87
C VAL A 434 -8.29 -13.36 -0.84
N LEU A 435 -9.34 -13.12 -0.08
CA LEU A 435 -9.34 -12.30 1.14
C LEU A 435 -9.17 -13.26 2.32
N TYR A 436 -8.14 -13.09 3.13
CA TYR A 436 -7.92 -13.99 4.26
C TYR A 436 -7.40 -13.26 5.49
N ALA A 437 -7.51 -13.94 6.63
CA ALA A 437 -7.09 -13.44 7.91
C ALA A 437 -6.26 -14.48 8.66
N VAL A 438 -5.21 -14.04 9.35
CA VAL A 438 -4.45 -14.85 10.31
C VAL A 438 -4.55 -14.22 11.69
N ARG A 439 -4.51 -15.00 12.76
CA ARG A 439 -4.45 -14.42 14.11
C ARG A 439 -3.06 -13.84 14.36
N LEU A 440 -2.97 -12.61 14.84
CA LEU A 440 -1.69 -11.97 15.18
C LEU A 440 -0.93 -12.79 16.23
N SER A 441 -1.64 -13.34 17.22
CA SER A 441 -1.03 -14.22 18.22
C SER A 441 -0.38 -15.48 17.63
N LYS A 442 -0.87 -15.97 16.48
CA LYS A 442 -0.29 -17.10 15.76
C LYS A 442 0.92 -16.68 14.94
N VAL A 443 0.91 -15.47 14.35
CA VAL A 443 2.10 -14.86 13.75
C VAL A 443 3.21 -14.81 14.80
N ASP A 444 2.94 -14.26 15.98
CA ASP A 444 3.95 -14.09 17.03
C ASP A 444 4.46 -15.44 17.58
N SER A 445 3.57 -16.42 17.74
CA SER A 445 3.96 -17.77 18.20
C SER A 445 4.84 -18.52 17.19
N ALA A 446 4.78 -18.16 15.90
CA ALA A 446 5.53 -18.83 14.84
C ALA A 446 6.97 -18.30 14.68
N LEU A 447 7.35 -17.22 15.38
CA LEU A 447 8.64 -16.53 15.21
C LEU A 447 9.85 -17.29 15.79
N GLY A 448 9.63 -18.40 16.50
CA GLY A 448 10.66 -19.22 17.14
C GLY A 448 10.69 -19.06 18.65
#